data_AF-A0A7S3RIM5-F1
#
_entry.id   AF-A0A7S3RIM5-F1
#
_cell.length_a   1.000
_cell.length_b   1.000
_cell.length_c   1.000
_cell.angle_alpha   90.00
_cell.angle_beta   90.00
_cell.angle_gamma   90.00
#
_symmetry.space_group_name_H-M   'P 1'
#
loop_
_entity.id
_entity.type
_entity.pdbx_description
1 polymer ?
#
loop_
_entity_poly.entity_id
_entity_poly.type
_entity_poly.pdbx_seq_one_letter_code
_entity_poly.pdbx_strand_id
1 'polypeptide(L)'
;AAHAEGLAVAPGMSDYTYYQMVPGRCIDQDFYCYDNVKPLYAQNLRNGWLTPDRHYHPALKIMNILNEPDLKMPPTATNGGKEGPIQMARTLISAFDAMLDAEREASVVGPLINFTATFSYAICAACEKFQTNPALGQMWQLHDAMHNPQKYGYTP
;
A
#
# COMPACT_ATOMS: atom_id res chain seq x y z
N ALA A 1 -16.35 11.66 -14.83
CA ALA A 1 -15.93 13.08 -14.67
C ALA A 1 -14.48 13.27 -15.09
N ALA A 2 -13.48 12.82 -14.32
CA ALA A 2 -12.06 13.09 -14.62
C ALA A 2 -11.61 12.75 -16.06
N HIS A 3 -11.98 11.58 -16.58
CA HIS A 3 -11.61 11.19 -17.95
C HIS A 3 -12.17 12.13 -19.03
N ALA A 4 -13.41 12.60 -18.86
CA ALA A 4 -14.05 13.51 -19.81
C ALA A 4 -13.33 14.88 -19.88
N GLU A 5 -12.69 15.27 -18.78
CA GLU A 5 -11.87 16.49 -18.69
C GLU A 5 -10.40 16.24 -19.07
N GLY A 6 -10.04 15.05 -19.56
CA GLY A 6 -8.67 14.68 -19.90
C GLY A 6 -7.72 14.55 -18.69
N LEU A 7 -8.26 14.44 -17.47
CA LEU A 7 -7.47 14.33 -16.25
C LEU A 7 -7.09 12.88 -15.94
N ALA A 8 -5.85 12.71 -15.47
CA ALA A 8 -5.37 11.49 -14.83
C ALA A 8 -5.62 11.52 -13.32
N VAL A 9 -5.87 10.35 -12.74
CA VAL A 9 -6.22 10.18 -11.32
C VAL A 9 -5.27 9.16 -10.70
N ALA A 10 -4.79 9.50 -9.51
CA ALA A 10 -4.06 8.61 -8.62
C ALA A 10 -4.87 8.39 -7.33
N PRO A 11 -5.84 7.48 -7.32
CA PRO A 11 -6.57 7.17 -6.08
C PRO A 11 -5.64 6.47 -5.08
N GLY A 12 -6.03 6.51 -3.80
CA GLY A 12 -5.41 5.70 -2.77
C GLY A 12 -6.44 4.83 -2.07
N MET A 13 -5.97 3.72 -1.52
CA MET A 13 -6.78 2.95 -0.58
C MET A 13 -7.11 3.79 0.64
N SER A 14 -8.32 3.61 1.16
CA SER A 14 -8.75 4.29 2.37
C SER A 14 -7.94 3.80 3.57
N ASP A 15 -7.52 4.75 4.40
CA ASP A 15 -6.94 4.53 5.73
C ASP A 15 -7.82 3.67 6.65
N TYR A 16 -9.12 3.54 6.32
CA TYR A 16 -10.11 2.83 7.10
C TYR A 16 -9.66 1.43 7.52
N THR A 17 -9.26 0.58 6.57
CA THR A 17 -8.89 -0.81 6.85
C THR A 17 -7.55 -0.96 7.56
N TYR A 18 -6.69 0.05 7.44
CA TYR A 18 -5.34 0.02 8.00
C TYR A 18 -5.35 0.28 9.51
N TYR A 19 -5.99 1.37 9.96
CA TYR A 19 -5.93 1.77 11.37
C TYR A 19 -7.21 2.38 11.96
N GLN A 20 -8.22 2.74 11.15
CA GLN A 20 -9.44 3.42 11.65
C GLN A 20 -10.58 2.46 11.96
N MET A 21 -10.67 1.32 11.28
CA MET A 21 -11.72 0.32 11.47
C MET A 21 -11.58 -0.35 12.84
N VAL A 22 -12.66 -0.36 13.64
CA VAL A 22 -12.68 -1.02 14.94
C VAL A 22 -13.98 -1.83 15.08
N PRO A 23 -13.92 -3.16 15.34
CA PRO A 23 -12.71 -4.00 15.40
C PRO A 23 -12.15 -4.39 14.03
N GLY A 24 -10.93 -4.96 14.00
CA GLY A 24 -10.43 -5.73 12.85
C GLY A 24 -9.50 -5.00 11.89
N ARG A 25 -9.05 -3.78 12.18
CA ARG A 25 -8.01 -3.07 11.42
C ARG A 25 -6.70 -3.86 11.33
N CYS A 26 -5.95 -3.63 10.25
CA CYS A 26 -4.67 -4.29 9.99
C CYS A 26 -3.64 -4.11 11.12
N ILE A 27 -3.58 -2.93 11.76
CA ILE A 27 -2.61 -2.69 12.85
C ILE A 27 -2.80 -3.64 14.05
N ASP A 28 -4.02 -4.16 14.27
CA ASP A 28 -4.29 -5.13 15.33
C ASP A 28 -3.94 -6.59 14.90
N GLN A 29 -3.60 -6.80 13.62
CA GLN A 29 -3.24 -8.10 13.03
C GLN A 29 -1.74 -8.19 12.73
N ASP A 30 -0.92 -7.65 13.63
CA ASP A 30 0.55 -7.59 13.49
C ASP A 30 1.01 -7.01 12.13
N PHE A 31 0.28 -6.01 11.64
CA PHE A 31 0.59 -5.30 10.39
C PHE A 31 0.52 -6.19 9.14
N TYR A 32 -0.19 -7.32 9.22
CA TYR A 32 -0.53 -8.16 8.09
C TYR A 32 -1.85 -7.69 7.49
N CYS A 33 -1.79 -6.95 6.37
CA CYS A 33 -2.95 -6.25 5.83
C CYS A 33 -3.68 -7.01 4.71
N TYR A 34 -3.29 -8.24 4.39
CA TYR A 34 -3.81 -8.94 3.22
C TYR A 34 -5.35 -9.09 3.29
N ASP A 35 -5.85 -9.68 4.38
CA ASP A 35 -7.29 -9.97 4.55
C ASP A 35 -8.15 -8.71 4.68
N ASN A 36 -7.53 -7.61 5.13
CA ASN A 36 -8.14 -6.30 5.26
C ASN A 36 -8.27 -5.55 3.93
N VAL A 37 -7.25 -5.64 3.08
CA VAL A 37 -7.12 -4.83 1.87
C VAL A 37 -7.77 -5.49 0.68
N LYS A 38 -7.61 -6.82 0.52
CA LYS A 38 -8.15 -7.58 -0.61
C LYS A 38 -9.64 -7.35 -0.85
N PRO A 39 -10.55 -7.51 0.14
CA PRO A 39 -11.98 -7.34 -0.11
C PRO A 39 -12.36 -5.91 -0.53
N LEU A 40 -11.68 -4.90 0.02
CA LEU A 40 -11.93 -3.50 -0.33
C LEU A 40 -11.42 -3.17 -1.74
N TYR A 41 -10.22 -3.64 -2.10
CA TYR A 41 -9.70 -3.46 -3.45
C TYR A 41 -10.60 -4.15 -4.48
N ALA A 42 -11.01 -5.39 -4.19
CA ALA A 42 -11.94 -6.14 -5.03
C ALA A 42 -13.31 -5.45 -5.17
N GLN A 43 -13.77 -4.73 -4.14
CA GLN A 43 -14.99 -3.92 -4.23
C GLN A 43 -14.78 -2.72 -5.15
N ASN A 44 -13.65 -2.04 -5.07
CA ASN A 44 -13.33 -0.90 -5.94
C ASN A 44 -13.21 -1.32 -7.42
N LEU A 45 -12.55 -2.44 -7.69
CA LEU A 45 -12.48 -3.05 -9.03
C LEU A 45 -13.88 -3.28 -9.61
N ARG A 46 -14.78 -3.88 -8.82
CA ARG A 46 -16.17 -4.17 -9.23
C ARG A 46 -17.03 -2.92 -9.41
N ASN A 47 -16.76 -1.85 -8.66
CA ASN A 47 -17.65 -0.68 -8.54
C ASN A 47 -17.11 0.59 -9.22
N GLY A 48 -16.32 0.44 -10.29
CA GLY A 48 -16.02 1.55 -11.21
C GLY A 48 -14.55 1.76 -11.52
N TRP A 49 -13.63 1.01 -10.92
CA TRP A 49 -12.22 1.06 -11.35
C TRP A 49 -11.97 0.24 -12.60
N LEU A 50 -12.79 -0.78 -12.87
CA LEU A 50 -12.78 -1.51 -14.13
C LEU A 50 -13.94 -1.07 -15.03
N THR A 51 -13.67 -1.07 -16.32
CA THR A 51 -14.68 -0.99 -17.38
C THR A 51 -15.43 -2.34 -17.51
N PRO A 52 -16.57 -2.40 -18.23
CA PRO A 52 -17.32 -3.66 -18.41
C PRO A 52 -16.51 -4.79 -19.06
N ASP A 53 -15.49 -4.46 -19.85
CA ASP A 53 -14.54 -5.37 -20.48
C ASP A 53 -13.31 -5.71 -19.61
N ARG A 54 -13.33 -5.31 -18.32
CA ARG A 54 -12.31 -5.62 -17.29
C ARG A 54 -10.94 -4.96 -17.50
N HIS A 55 -10.87 -3.87 -18.28
CA HIS A 55 -9.71 -2.99 -18.29
C HIS A 55 -9.82 -1.96 -17.16
N TYR A 56 -8.68 -1.44 -16.67
CA TYR A 56 -8.72 -0.27 -15.81
C TYR A 56 -9.37 0.92 -16.50
N HIS A 57 -10.18 1.67 -15.75
CA HIS A 57 -10.79 2.90 -16.24
C HIS A 57 -9.68 3.87 -16.72
N PRO A 58 -9.77 4.46 -17.94
CA PRO A 58 -8.65 5.16 -18.58
C PRO A 58 -8.03 6.33 -17.79
N ALA A 59 -8.81 6.96 -16.90
CA ALA A 59 -8.30 8.02 -16.02
C ALA A 59 -7.40 7.50 -14.89
N LEU A 60 -7.51 6.23 -14.48
CA LEU A 60 -6.68 5.68 -13.41
C LEU A 60 -5.27 5.40 -13.93
N LYS A 61 -4.26 5.99 -13.30
CA LYS A 61 -2.85 5.84 -13.72
C LYS A 61 -1.96 5.21 -12.67
N ILE A 62 -2.19 5.56 -11.41
CA ILE A 62 -1.35 5.11 -10.29
C ILE A 62 -2.28 4.77 -9.12
N MET A 63 -2.05 3.66 -8.45
CA MET A 63 -2.78 3.26 -7.26
C MET A 63 -1.91 3.41 -6.02
N ASN A 64 -2.27 4.33 -5.13
CA ASN A 64 -1.56 4.49 -3.86
C ASN A 64 -2.03 3.42 -2.86
N ILE A 65 -1.13 2.48 -2.52
CA ILE A 65 -1.38 1.42 -1.54
C ILE A 65 -1.73 2.04 -0.20
N LEU A 66 -0.93 3.00 0.27
CA LEU A 66 -1.19 3.71 1.52
C LEU A 66 -0.47 5.06 1.52
N ASN A 67 -1.17 6.10 1.99
CA ASN A 67 -0.60 7.44 2.16
C ASN A 67 0.11 7.58 3.50
N GLU A 68 1.37 8.00 3.46
CA GLU A 68 2.25 8.25 4.61
C GLU A 68 2.30 7.08 5.58
N PRO A 69 2.65 5.86 5.10
CA PRO A 69 2.74 4.68 5.95
C PRO A 69 3.78 4.87 7.07
N ASP A 70 4.79 5.70 6.84
CA ASP A 70 5.84 6.05 7.78
C ASP A 70 5.37 6.89 8.97
N LEU A 71 4.17 7.47 8.89
CA LEU A 71 3.54 8.20 10.00
C LEU A 71 2.37 7.44 10.62
N LYS A 72 2.00 6.27 10.06
CA LYS A 72 0.75 5.59 10.40
C LYS A 72 0.93 4.13 10.79
N MET A 73 1.94 3.44 10.29
CA MET A 73 2.05 1.97 10.38
C MET A 73 3.39 1.48 10.94
N PRO A 74 3.61 1.53 12.26
CA PRO A 74 2.87 2.30 13.27
C PRO A 74 3.18 3.81 13.19
N PRO A 75 2.50 4.66 13.98
CA PRO A 75 2.89 6.07 14.11
C PRO A 75 4.32 6.30 14.60
N THR A 76 4.94 5.26 15.15
CA THR A 76 6.34 5.23 15.60
C THR A 76 7.29 4.63 14.56
N ALA A 77 6.88 4.41 13.32
CA ALA A 77 7.67 3.74 12.29
C ALA A 77 9.04 4.41 12.04
N THR A 78 9.18 5.71 12.30
CA THR A 78 10.44 6.44 12.04
C THR A 78 11.37 6.53 13.25
N ASN A 79 10.85 6.38 14.48
CA ASN A 79 11.58 6.71 15.72
C ASN A 79 11.36 5.74 16.89
N GLY A 80 10.44 4.78 16.80
CA GLY A 80 10.08 3.84 17.86
C GLY A 80 11.00 2.62 18.01
N GLY A 81 12.13 2.61 17.31
CA GLY A 81 13.03 1.46 17.22
C GLY A 81 12.82 0.64 15.95
N LYS A 82 13.66 -0.40 15.79
CA LYS A 82 13.83 -1.14 14.52
C LYS A 82 12.59 -1.90 14.05
N GLU A 83 11.66 -2.22 14.96
CA GLU A 83 10.42 -2.92 14.60
C GLU A 83 9.46 -2.04 13.79
N GLY A 84 9.46 -0.72 14.03
CA GLY A 84 8.55 0.21 13.35
C GLY A 84 8.69 0.17 11.82
N PRO A 85 9.89 0.37 11.25
CA PRO A 85 10.12 0.24 9.81
C PRO A 85 9.78 -1.15 9.25
N ILE A 86 9.98 -2.21 10.05
CA ILE A 86 9.67 -3.59 9.65
C ILE A 86 8.16 -3.75 9.50
N GLN A 87 7.39 -3.29 10.49
CA GLN A 87 5.93 -3.30 10.50
C GLN A 87 5.33 -2.44 9.37
N MET A 88 5.92 -1.28 9.11
CA MET A 88 5.55 -0.41 7.99
C MET A 88 5.73 -1.12 6.65
N ALA A 89 6.89 -1.77 6.46
CA ALA A 89 7.16 -2.48 5.23
C ALA A 89 6.25 -3.72 5.08
N ARG A 90 6.01 -4.49 6.15
CA ARG A 90 5.07 -5.62 6.17
C ARG A 90 3.65 -5.20 5.77
N THR A 91 3.18 -4.08 6.31
CA THR A 91 1.89 -3.48 5.94
C THR A 91 1.79 -3.30 4.43
N LEU A 92 2.81 -2.68 3.84
CA LEU A 92 2.80 -2.32 2.41
C LEU A 92 2.88 -3.54 1.51
N ILE A 93 3.79 -4.49 1.79
CA ILE A 93 3.97 -5.67 0.93
C ILE A 93 2.78 -6.64 1.01
N SER A 94 2.17 -6.80 2.20
CA SER A 94 0.98 -7.65 2.36
C SER A 94 -0.26 -7.02 1.73
N ALA A 95 -0.40 -5.69 1.82
CA ALA A 95 -1.45 -4.96 1.11
C ALA A 95 -1.29 -5.02 -0.41
N PHE A 96 -0.06 -4.84 -0.91
CA PHE A 96 0.27 -4.94 -2.32
C PHE A 96 -0.11 -6.31 -2.88
N ASP A 97 0.27 -7.38 -2.21
CA ASP A 97 -0.05 -8.74 -2.63
C ASP A 97 -1.56 -9.03 -2.62
N ALA A 98 -2.28 -8.55 -1.60
CA ALA A 98 -3.74 -8.59 -1.58
C ALA A 98 -4.40 -7.87 -2.78
N MET A 99 -3.82 -6.75 -3.22
CA MET A 99 -4.31 -6.01 -4.38
C MET A 99 -4.05 -6.77 -5.68
N LEU A 100 -2.86 -7.39 -5.84
CA LEU A 100 -2.54 -8.26 -6.98
C LEU A 100 -3.48 -9.47 -7.07
N ASP A 101 -3.76 -10.10 -5.93
CA ASP A 101 -4.68 -11.23 -5.88
C ASP A 101 -6.12 -10.81 -6.21
N ALA A 102 -6.56 -9.64 -5.75
CA ALA A 102 -7.85 -9.08 -6.14
C ALA A 102 -7.92 -8.76 -7.64
N GLU A 103 -6.84 -8.27 -8.27
CA GLU A 103 -6.78 -8.10 -9.73
C GLU A 103 -6.92 -9.46 -10.45
N ARG A 104 -6.24 -10.50 -9.95
CA ARG A 104 -6.31 -11.86 -10.49
C ARG A 104 -7.73 -12.43 -10.41
N GLU A 105 -8.38 -12.30 -9.25
CA GLU A 105 -9.76 -12.75 -9.04
C GLU A 105 -10.76 -11.98 -9.90
N ALA A 106 -10.55 -10.67 -10.09
CA ALA A 106 -11.36 -9.86 -10.98
C ALA A 106 -11.09 -10.15 -12.48
N SER A 107 -10.05 -10.94 -12.79
CA SER A 107 -9.60 -11.24 -14.14
C SER A 107 -9.37 -9.96 -14.96
N VAL A 108 -8.62 -9.01 -14.37
CA VAL A 108 -8.24 -7.75 -15.05
C VAL A 108 -7.48 -8.09 -16.34
N VAL A 109 -7.78 -7.37 -17.42
CA VAL A 109 -7.17 -7.55 -18.73
C VAL A 109 -6.39 -6.31 -19.18
N GLY A 110 -5.43 -6.52 -20.08
CA GLY A 110 -4.57 -5.46 -20.60
C GLY A 110 -3.49 -5.02 -19.61
N PRO A 111 -2.95 -3.80 -19.78
CA PRO A 111 -1.97 -3.25 -18.86
C PRO A 111 -2.54 -3.08 -17.44
N LEU A 112 -1.84 -3.63 -16.44
CA LEU A 112 -2.18 -3.42 -15.03
C LEU A 112 -1.79 -2.01 -14.58
N ILE A 113 -2.35 -1.58 -13.44
CA ILE A 113 -2.07 -0.26 -12.87
C ILE A 113 -0.70 -0.23 -12.17
N ASN A 114 -0.05 0.94 -12.16
CA ASN A 114 1.17 1.12 -11.38
C ASN A 114 0.81 1.34 -9.92
N PHE A 115 1.37 0.55 -9.01
CA PHE A 115 1.21 0.78 -7.58
C PHE A 115 2.27 1.76 -7.06
N THR A 116 1.92 2.52 -6.02
CA THR A 116 2.83 3.41 -5.29
C THR A 116 2.52 3.39 -3.80
N ALA A 117 3.48 3.83 -2.99
CA ALA A 117 3.28 4.21 -1.61
C ALA A 117 3.90 5.60 -1.43
N THR A 118 3.16 6.52 -0.82
CA THR A 118 3.59 7.90 -0.68
C THR A 118 4.17 8.09 0.71
N PHE A 119 5.46 8.41 0.81
CA PHE A 119 6.15 8.62 2.08
C PHE A 119 6.18 10.10 2.44
N SER A 120 6.07 10.40 3.74
CA SER A 120 6.35 11.75 4.21
C SER A 120 7.85 12.06 4.08
N TYR A 121 8.21 13.34 4.12
CA TYR A 121 9.62 13.76 4.21
C TYR A 121 10.21 13.59 5.62
N ALA A 122 9.60 12.77 6.48
CA ALA A 122 10.16 12.45 7.79
C ALA A 122 11.51 11.73 7.65
N ILE A 123 12.40 12.00 8.60
CA ILE A 123 13.66 11.28 8.74
C ILE A 123 13.40 10.02 9.57
N CYS A 124 13.80 8.87 9.04
CA CYS A 124 13.66 7.59 9.73
C CYS A 124 14.94 7.19 10.46
N ALA A 125 15.10 7.69 11.68
CA ALA A 125 16.24 7.32 12.53
C ALA A 125 16.27 5.83 12.89
N ALA A 126 15.10 5.16 12.86
CA ALA A 126 14.95 3.74 13.12
C ALA A 126 15.26 2.84 11.92
N CYS A 127 15.33 3.39 10.70
CA CYS A 127 15.53 2.61 9.48
C CYS A 127 16.97 2.04 9.42
N GLU A 128 17.15 0.97 8.65
CA GLU A 128 18.45 0.32 8.52
C GLU A 128 19.45 1.14 7.71
N LYS A 129 18.97 1.93 6.75
CA LYS A 129 19.79 2.82 5.91
C LYS A 129 19.21 4.22 5.86
N PHE A 130 20.07 5.18 5.53
CA PHE A 130 19.70 6.58 5.27
C PHE A 130 19.00 7.27 6.46
N GLN A 131 19.47 6.99 7.68
CA GLN A 131 18.86 7.43 8.94
C GLN A 131 18.81 8.95 9.14
N THR A 132 19.48 9.71 8.29
CA THR A 132 19.55 11.17 8.34
C THR A 132 18.98 11.83 7.09
N ASN A 133 18.50 11.05 6.12
CA ASN A 133 17.96 11.56 4.86
C ASN A 133 16.42 11.51 4.89
N PRO A 134 15.74 12.62 4.56
CA PRO A 134 14.28 12.65 4.43
C PRO A 134 13.75 11.57 3.47
N ALA A 135 12.79 10.77 3.92
CA ALA A 135 12.08 9.71 3.19
C ALA A 135 12.91 8.52 2.65
N LEU A 136 14.22 8.69 2.41
CA LEU A 136 15.04 7.67 1.75
C LEU A 136 15.16 6.38 2.55
N GLY A 137 15.19 6.46 3.88
CA GLY A 137 15.25 5.27 4.73
C GLY A 137 14.01 4.40 4.57
N GLN A 138 12.83 5.02 4.55
CA GLN A 138 11.55 4.35 4.39
C GLN A 138 11.37 3.76 2.98
N MET A 139 11.74 4.53 1.96
CA MET A 139 11.74 4.05 0.56
C MET A 139 12.68 2.85 0.37
N TRP A 140 13.87 2.90 0.97
CA TRP A 140 14.81 1.78 0.94
C TRP A 140 14.24 0.56 1.68
N GLN A 141 13.59 0.75 2.83
CA GLN A 141 12.97 -0.33 3.59
C GLN A 141 11.88 -1.04 2.78
N LEU A 142 11.01 -0.28 2.10
CA LEU A 142 10.00 -0.86 1.20
C LEU A 142 10.67 -1.61 0.04
N HIS A 143 11.69 -1.01 -0.59
CA HIS A 143 12.42 -1.66 -1.67
C HIS A 143 13.02 -3.00 -1.22
N ASP A 144 13.67 -3.05 -0.07
CA ASP A 144 14.24 -4.27 0.48
C ASP A 144 13.15 -5.31 0.82
N ALA A 145 12.02 -4.88 1.37
CA ALA A 145 10.90 -5.77 1.69
C ALA A 145 10.24 -6.39 0.46
N MET A 146 10.14 -5.66 -0.64
CA MET A 146 9.64 -6.19 -1.92
C MET A 146 10.55 -7.29 -2.50
N HIS A 147 11.86 -7.26 -2.20
CA HIS A 147 12.83 -8.25 -2.68
C HIS A 147 13.10 -9.37 -1.67
N ASN A 148 12.91 -9.11 -0.37
CA ASN A 148 13.25 -10.00 0.73
C ASN A 148 12.09 -10.09 1.75
N PRO A 149 10.86 -10.45 1.36
CA PRO A 149 9.68 -10.33 2.21
C PRO A 149 9.77 -11.14 3.51
N GLN A 150 10.51 -12.26 3.52
CA GLN A 150 10.67 -13.11 4.70
C GLN A 150 11.45 -12.41 5.82
N LYS A 151 12.36 -11.48 5.47
CA LYS A 151 13.05 -10.61 6.46
C LYS A 151 12.06 -9.76 7.26
N TYR A 152 10.89 -9.49 6.68
CA TYR A 152 9.82 -8.70 7.26
C TYR A 152 8.71 -9.56 7.83
N GLY A 153 8.89 -10.89 7.89
CA GLY A 153 7.87 -11.81 8.37
C GLY A 153 6.68 -11.97 7.42
N TYR A 154 6.88 -11.76 6.11
CA TYR A 154 5.87 -11.97 5.08
C TYR A 154 6.28 -13.08 4.11
N THR A 155 5.32 -13.92 3.73
CA THR A 155 5.47 -14.92 2.68
C THR A 155 4.30 -14.71 1.71
N PRO A 156 4.56 -14.24 0.47
CA PRO A 156 3.55 -14.13 -0.58
C PRO A 156 2.99 -15.51 -0.99
#